data_AF-S6AB26-F1
#
_entry.id   AF-S6AB26-F1
#
_cell.length_a   1.000
_cell.length_b   1.000
_cell.length_c   1.000
_cell.angle_alpha   90.00
_cell.angle_beta   90.00
_cell.angle_gamma   90.00
#
_symmetry.space_group_name_H-M   'P 1'
#
loop_
_entity.id
_entity.type
_entity.pdbx_description
1 polymer ?
#
loop_
_entity_poly.entity_id
_entity_poly.type
_entity_poly.pdbx_seq_one_letter_code
_entity_poly.pdbx_strand_id
1 'polypeptide(L)'
;MQRVQSLILAALFACLSGHAAASFDSAALTLPAGYVGDDIKKWYGEISASAPVTANIKDEVFAFAVDLDAGPNFSQKYNAASGKLELHYNMVFNQIAEGWSWDELTNPDQHDYYHFKFLPLGFETASKRAPKVVELYPGKTLEVKNLWRYEYFFAFENLYDFYERKVDDDAGFDAAVVIKAEEAGLLLEGKRIRMLALCRLKPPYHTESNTFWKATFAEPVDYTLRKRYLVGELLEVWFYDSASGKVLTKVRQR
;
A
#
# COMPACT_ATOMS: atom_id res chain seq x y z
N MET A 1 -6.38 -18.89 53.13
CA MET A 1 -5.24 -19.47 52.39
C MET A 1 -5.73 -19.91 51.02
N GLN A 2 -5.50 -19.10 49.98
CA GLN A 2 -5.06 -19.53 48.65
C GLN A 2 -5.08 -18.30 47.73
N ARG A 3 -3.92 -17.65 47.68
CA ARG A 3 -3.48 -16.80 46.57
C ARG A 3 -3.16 -17.71 45.38
N VAL A 4 -3.07 -17.07 44.22
CA VAL A 4 -2.41 -17.53 42.98
C VAL A 4 -3.26 -18.42 42.10
N GLN A 5 -3.97 -17.82 41.13
CA GLN A 5 -4.19 -18.35 39.77
C GLN A 5 -5.13 -17.42 38.98
N SER A 6 -4.65 -16.25 38.55
CA SER A 6 -5.31 -15.46 37.47
C SER A 6 -4.35 -14.50 36.74
N LEU A 7 -3.03 -14.71 36.86
CA LEU A 7 -2.02 -13.77 36.35
C LEU A 7 -1.26 -14.30 35.10
N ILE A 8 -1.79 -15.31 34.42
CA ILE A 8 -1.19 -15.86 33.21
C ILE A 8 -2.25 -15.99 32.11
N LEU A 9 -2.73 -14.84 31.61
CA LEU A 9 -3.34 -14.78 30.27
C LEU A 9 -3.15 -13.42 29.56
N ALA A 10 -2.41 -12.49 30.16
CA ALA A 10 -2.07 -11.19 29.56
C ALA A 10 -0.60 -11.09 29.09
N ALA A 11 0.20 -12.15 29.25
CA ALA A 11 1.64 -12.14 28.98
C ALA A 11 2.09 -13.10 27.86
N LEU A 12 1.16 -13.62 27.04
CA LEU A 12 1.46 -14.58 25.97
C LEU A 12 1.17 -14.07 24.55
N PHE A 13 0.87 -12.77 24.39
CA PHE A 13 0.76 -12.12 23.08
C PHE A 13 1.92 -11.17 22.75
N ALA A 14 2.95 -11.10 23.60
CA ALA A 14 4.09 -10.20 23.41
C ALA A 14 5.34 -10.86 22.80
N CYS A 15 5.27 -12.13 22.37
CA CYS A 15 6.49 -12.85 21.93
C CYS A 15 6.42 -13.54 20.56
N LEU A 16 5.36 -13.35 19.74
CA LEU A 16 5.31 -13.93 18.38
C LEU A 16 4.70 -13.03 17.29
N SER A 17 4.42 -11.77 17.59
CA SER A 17 3.95 -10.78 16.63
C SER A 17 5.02 -9.69 16.48
N GLY A 18 5.65 -9.61 15.31
CA GLY A 18 6.23 -8.35 14.86
C GLY A 18 5.07 -7.37 14.75
N HIS A 19 4.88 -6.56 15.80
CA HIS A 19 3.77 -5.62 15.87
C HIS A 19 4.03 -4.52 14.84
N ALA A 20 3.08 -4.32 13.91
CA ALA A 20 3.02 -3.14 13.06
C ALA A 20 2.74 -1.84 13.84
N ALA A 21 2.46 -1.93 15.14
CA ALA A 21 2.71 -0.85 16.09
C ALA A 21 4.22 -0.57 16.16
N ALA A 22 4.76 -0.02 15.08
CA ALA A 22 5.91 0.83 15.17
C ALA A 22 5.62 1.85 16.27
N SER A 23 6.49 1.97 17.28
CA SER A 23 6.47 3.19 18.07
C SER A 23 6.74 4.32 17.08
N PHE A 24 5.68 5.03 16.70
CA PHE A 24 5.78 6.11 15.74
C PHE A 24 6.59 7.22 16.38
N ASP A 25 7.86 7.30 16.00
CA ASP A 25 8.69 8.46 16.26
C ASP A 25 8.92 9.19 14.94
N SER A 26 8.17 10.28 14.76
CA SER A 26 8.32 11.16 13.61
C SER A 26 9.75 11.73 13.51
N ALA A 27 10.53 11.75 14.59
CA ALA A 27 11.93 12.17 14.59
C ALA A 27 12.92 11.06 14.17
N ALA A 28 12.48 9.80 14.06
CA ALA A 28 13.37 8.67 13.75
C ALA A 28 14.06 8.84 12.39
N LEU A 29 15.35 8.54 12.33
CA LEU A 29 16.16 8.56 11.10
C LEU A 29 16.38 7.16 10.50
N THR A 30 15.82 6.14 11.16
CA THR A 30 15.86 4.74 10.75
C THR A 30 14.43 4.21 10.72
N LEU A 31 14.21 3.14 9.96
CA LEU A 31 12.93 2.44 9.96
C LEU A 31 12.56 1.98 11.38
N PRO A 32 11.25 1.87 11.68
CA PRO A 32 10.80 1.32 12.95
C PRO A 32 11.39 -0.07 13.22
N ALA A 33 11.72 -0.33 14.49
CA ALA A 33 12.28 -1.62 14.89
C ALA A 33 11.32 -2.78 14.51
N GLY A 34 11.85 -3.78 13.78
CA GLY A 34 11.06 -4.92 13.32
C GLY A 34 10.38 -4.75 11.95
N TYR A 35 10.52 -3.60 11.29
CA TYR A 35 10.07 -3.43 9.92
C TYR A 35 10.99 -4.19 8.94
N VAL A 36 10.47 -5.25 8.31
CA VAL A 36 11.22 -6.12 7.37
C VAL A 36 10.65 -6.01 5.94
N GLY A 37 9.77 -5.03 5.68
CA GLY A 37 8.91 -5.05 4.50
C GLY A 37 7.76 -6.02 4.74
N ASP A 38 6.56 -5.47 4.85
CA ASP A 38 5.40 -6.20 5.35
C ASP A 38 4.92 -7.29 4.38
N ASP A 39 4.56 -8.46 4.94
CA ASP A 39 3.69 -9.40 4.24
C ASP A 39 2.27 -8.82 4.24
N ILE A 40 1.99 -8.00 3.22
CA ILE A 40 0.72 -7.28 3.12
C ILE A 40 -0.48 -8.23 3.10
N LYS A 41 -0.33 -9.45 2.58
CA LYS A 41 -1.39 -10.45 2.60
C LYS A 41 -1.71 -10.87 4.03
N LYS A 42 -0.67 -11.13 4.83
CA LYS A 42 -0.84 -11.46 6.25
C LYS A 42 -1.56 -10.33 6.97
N TRP A 43 -1.09 -9.09 6.81
CA TRP A 43 -1.70 -7.91 7.46
C TRP A 43 -3.14 -7.68 7.03
N TYR A 44 -3.42 -7.72 5.74
CA TYR A 44 -4.79 -7.60 5.25
C TYR A 44 -5.69 -8.70 5.83
N GLY A 45 -5.18 -9.93 5.92
CA GLY A 45 -5.89 -11.05 6.55
C GLY A 45 -6.19 -10.83 8.03
N GLU A 46 -5.21 -10.34 8.81
CA GLU A 46 -5.37 -10.04 10.23
C GLU A 46 -6.37 -8.91 10.47
N ILE A 47 -6.28 -7.81 9.71
CA ILE A 47 -7.21 -6.66 9.77
C ILE A 47 -8.62 -7.08 9.33
N SER A 48 -8.73 -7.93 8.30
CA SER A 48 -10.03 -8.40 7.82
C SER A 48 -10.69 -9.37 8.80
N ALA A 49 -9.91 -10.18 9.52
CA ALA A 49 -10.42 -11.19 10.45
C ALA A 49 -10.83 -10.61 11.82
N SER A 50 -10.40 -9.40 12.17
CA SER A 50 -10.54 -8.82 13.52
C SER A 50 -11.88 -8.08 13.78
N ALA A 51 -13.02 -8.66 13.39
CA ALA A 51 -14.37 -8.08 13.60
C ALA A 51 -14.76 -7.83 15.09
N PRO A 52 -15.69 -6.89 15.38
CA PRO A 52 -15.54 -5.46 15.16
C PRO A 52 -14.41 -4.93 16.05
N VAL A 53 -13.32 -4.54 15.42
CA VAL A 53 -12.15 -3.82 15.93
C VAL A 53 -12.12 -3.59 17.44
N THR A 54 -11.25 -4.37 18.10
CA THR A 54 -10.77 -4.03 19.44
C THR A 54 -10.23 -2.59 19.42
N ALA A 55 -10.48 -1.85 20.49
CA ALA A 55 -10.14 -0.41 20.61
C ALA A 55 -8.68 -0.05 20.26
N ASN A 56 -7.77 -1.02 20.17
CA ASN A 56 -6.37 -0.84 19.80
C ASN A 56 -6.13 -0.36 18.36
N ILE A 57 -6.86 -0.84 17.34
CA ILE A 57 -6.53 -0.50 15.93
C ILE A 57 -6.80 0.97 15.63
N LYS A 58 -7.79 1.57 16.31
CA LYS A 58 -8.22 2.95 16.06
C LYS A 58 -7.10 3.97 16.33
N ASP A 59 -6.29 3.72 17.36
CA ASP A 59 -5.25 4.65 17.79
C ASP A 59 -3.83 4.20 17.37
N GLU A 60 -3.73 3.03 16.73
CA GLU A 60 -2.47 2.46 16.25
C GLU A 60 -2.04 3.12 14.93
N VAL A 61 -0.73 3.36 14.83
CA VAL A 61 -0.10 3.83 13.59
C VAL A 61 0.49 2.63 12.88
N PHE A 62 0.09 2.45 11.62
CA PHE A 62 0.58 1.41 10.74
C PHE A 62 1.59 2.00 9.75
N ALA A 63 2.53 1.19 9.30
CA ALA A 63 3.55 1.58 8.33
C ALA A 63 3.61 0.56 7.20
N PHE A 64 3.11 0.90 6.01
CA PHE A 64 3.05 -0.01 4.87
C PHE A 64 4.12 0.33 3.82
N ALA A 65 4.82 -0.70 3.36
CA ALA A 65 5.72 -0.59 2.21
C ALA A 65 4.90 -0.26 0.95
N VAL A 66 5.24 0.82 0.26
CA VAL A 66 4.65 1.12 -1.04
C VAL A 66 5.43 0.40 -2.12
N ASP A 67 4.72 -0.35 -2.96
CA ASP A 67 5.29 -1.03 -4.12
C ASP A 67 5.55 -0.01 -5.24
N LEU A 68 6.76 0.54 -5.24
CA LEU A 68 7.21 1.48 -6.26
C LEU A 68 7.39 0.84 -7.65
N ASP A 69 7.45 -0.49 -7.73
CA ASP A 69 7.62 -1.23 -8.98
C ASP A 69 6.26 -1.59 -9.62
N ALA A 70 5.14 -1.37 -8.93
CA ALA A 70 3.79 -1.64 -9.43
C ALA A 70 3.37 -0.78 -10.64
N GLY A 71 4.08 0.33 -10.91
CA GLY A 71 3.75 1.23 -12.01
C GLY A 71 4.78 2.35 -12.20
N PRO A 72 4.57 3.26 -13.17
CA PRO A 72 5.53 4.30 -13.55
C PRO A 72 5.47 5.56 -12.66
N ASN A 73 4.78 5.52 -11.53
CA ASN A 73 4.47 6.71 -10.74
C ASN A 73 5.68 7.29 -9.99
N PHE A 74 6.73 6.51 -9.78
CA PHE A 74 7.90 6.96 -9.04
C PHE A 74 9.02 7.39 -9.98
N SER A 75 9.55 8.58 -9.74
CA SER A 75 10.72 9.10 -10.43
C SER A 75 11.74 9.68 -9.44
N GLN A 76 13.00 9.62 -9.85
CA GLN A 76 14.14 10.04 -9.05
C GLN A 76 15.20 10.65 -9.96
N LYS A 77 15.79 11.77 -9.56
CA LYS A 77 16.80 12.49 -10.34
C LYS A 77 17.81 13.18 -9.44
N TYR A 78 19.10 12.97 -9.72
CA TYR A 78 20.15 13.75 -9.05
C TYR A 78 20.50 14.99 -9.87
N ASN A 79 20.51 16.15 -9.20
CA ASN A 79 20.90 17.43 -9.74
C ASN A 79 22.27 17.82 -9.19
N ALA A 80 23.31 17.63 -10.00
CA ALA A 80 24.70 17.87 -9.61
C ALA A 80 25.01 19.34 -9.27
N ALA A 81 24.30 20.29 -9.89
CA ALA A 81 24.51 21.72 -9.62
C ALA A 81 24.00 22.13 -8.23
N SER A 82 22.91 21.53 -7.78
CA SER A 82 22.34 21.79 -6.46
C SER A 82 22.78 20.81 -5.37
N GLY A 83 23.40 19.69 -5.75
CA GLY A 83 23.75 18.60 -4.83
C GLY A 83 22.54 17.88 -4.25
N LYS A 84 21.40 17.92 -4.93
CA LYS A 84 20.13 17.37 -4.46
C LYS A 84 19.69 16.16 -5.27
N LEU A 85 19.18 15.15 -4.57
CA LEU A 85 18.40 14.06 -5.12
C LEU A 85 16.92 14.42 -4.97
N GLU A 86 16.26 14.62 -6.12
CA GLU A 86 14.85 14.93 -6.26
C GLU A 86 14.07 13.61 -6.39
N LEU A 87 13.03 13.45 -5.58
CA LEU A 87 12.16 12.28 -5.51
C LEU A 87 10.73 12.73 -5.72
N HIS A 88 10.02 12.06 -6.61
CA HIS A 88 8.62 12.38 -6.92
C HIS A 88 7.81 11.09 -7.06
N TYR A 89 6.72 10.99 -6.30
CA TYR A 89 5.69 9.97 -6.49
C TYR A 89 4.40 10.62 -6.99
N ASN A 90 4.06 10.37 -8.25
CA ASN A 90 2.90 10.93 -8.93
C ASN A 90 1.59 10.26 -8.46
N MET A 91 0.57 11.06 -8.18
CA MET A 91 -0.75 10.63 -7.68
C MET A 91 -1.91 10.90 -8.64
N VAL A 92 -1.66 11.43 -9.84
CA VAL A 92 -2.70 11.86 -10.78
C VAL A 92 -3.60 10.69 -11.19
N PHE A 93 -3.02 9.53 -11.50
CA PHE A 93 -3.74 8.33 -11.95
C PHE A 93 -4.14 7.37 -10.82
N ASN A 94 -3.84 7.69 -9.57
CA ASN A 94 -4.11 6.82 -8.42
C ASN A 94 -5.54 6.98 -7.89
N GLN A 95 -6.51 7.10 -8.79
CA GLN A 95 -7.93 7.21 -8.46
C GLN A 95 -8.55 5.84 -8.26
N ILE A 96 -9.41 5.69 -7.26
CA ILE A 96 -10.20 4.48 -7.07
C ILE A 96 -11.52 4.61 -7.83
N ALA A 97 -11.56 4.07 -9.05
CA ALA A 97 -12.75 4.10 -9.91
C ALA A 97 -13.85 3.11 -9.51
N GLU A 98 -13.90 2.69 -8.26
CA GLU A 98 -14.86 1.73 -7.73
C GLU A 98 -16.01 2.45 -7.01
N GLY A 99 -17.24 1.94 -7.16
CA GLY A 99 -18.45 2.67 -6.75
C GLY A 99 -18.49 3.16 -5.29
N TRP A 100 -17.77 2.50 -4.38
CA TRP A 100 -17.68 2.93 -2.97
C TRP A 100 -16.82 4.17 -2.75
N SER A 101 -16.02 4.58 -3.73
CA SER A 101 -15.19 5.79 -3.71
C SER A 101 -15.80 6.94 -4.52
N TRP A 102 -16.96 6.75 -5.14
CA TRP A 102 -17.60 7.78 -5.96
C TRP A 102 -18.34 8.77 -5.06
N ASP A 103 -18.24 10.07 -5.40
CA ASP A 103 -19.11 11.09 -4.84
C ASP A 103 -19.81 11.87 -5.97
N GLU A 104 -21.01 11.39 -6.34
CA GLU A 104 -21.77 11.89 -7.49
C GLU A 104 -22.27 13.34 -7.34
N LEU A 105 -22.34 13.85 -6.11
CA LEU A 105 -22.89 15.18 -5.80
C LEU A 105 -21.80 16.22 -5.50
N THR A 106 -20.54 15.81 -5.54
CA THR A 106 -19.42 16.69 -5.21
C THR A 106 -19.24 17.79 -6.27
N ASN A 107 -18.99 19.01 -5.81
CA ASN A 107 -18.58 20.09 -6.70
C ASN A 107 -17.11 19.87 -7.14
N PRO A 108 -16.82 19.67 -8.44
CA PRO A 108 -15.47 19.36 -8.93
C PRO A 108 -14.45 20.48 -8.68
N ASP A 109 -14.91 21.72 -8.48
CA ASP A 109 -14.04 22.84 -8.11
C ASP A 109 -13.55 22.75 -6.66
N GLN A 110 -14.27 21.99 -5.81
CA GLN A 110 -14.02 21.90 -4.37
C GLN A 110 -13.49 20.53 -3.94
N HIS A 111 -13.97 19.45 -4.56
CA HIS A 111 -13.56 18.09 -4.24
C HIS A 111 -13.33 17.27 -5.52
N ASP A 112 -12.59 16.17 -5.37
CA ASP A 112 -12.38 15.22 -6.46
C ASP A 112 -13.59 14.30 -6.61
N TYR A 113 -13.91 13.94 -7.85
CA TYR A 113 -15.00 12.99 -8.14
C TYR A 113 -14.79 11.63 -7.47
N TYR A 114 -13.53 11.19 -7.35
CA TYR A 114 -13.14 10.01 -6.59
C TYR A 114 -12.57 10.46 -5.25
N HIS A 115 -13.27 10.11 -4.18
CA HIS A 115 -12.95 10.54 -2.82
C HIS A 115 -11.64 9.97 -2.28
N PHE A 116 -11.29 8.75 -2.70
CA PHE A 116 -10.08 8.06 -2.25
C PHE A 116 -9.03 7.98 -3.36
N LYS A 117 -7.79 8.23 -2.95
CA LYS A 117 -6.59 7.83 -3.67
C LYS A 117 -6.05 6.53 -3.11
N PHE A 118 -5.15 5.89 -3.85
CA PHE A 118 -4.48 4.68 -3.37
C PHE A 118 -2.96 4.71 -3.51
N LEU A 119 -2.29 3.93 -2.65
CA LEU A 119 -0.90 3.50 -2.81
C LEU A 119 -0.86 1.98 -3.00
N PRO A 120 -0.17 1.46 -4.02
CA PRO A 120 0.00 0.02 -4.21
C PRO A 120 0.91 -0.54 -3.12
N LEU A 121 0.53 -1.69 -2.56
CA LEU A 121 1.29 -2.37 -1.49
C LEU A 121 1.84 -3.73 -1.95
N GLY A 122 1.45 -4.18 -3.14
CA GLY A 122 1.89 -5.43 -3.75
C GLY A 122 0.73 -6.29 -4.24
N PHE A 123 1.05 -7.48 -4.75
CA PHE A 123 0.06 -8.43 -5.25
C PHE A 123 0.49 -9.87 -5.02
N GLU A 124 -0.46 -10.79 -5.13
CA GLU A 124 -0.19 -12.22 -5.21
C GLU A 124 -1.07 -12.90 -6.26
N THR A 125 -0.65 -14.09 -6.69
CA THR A 125 -1.47 -14.95 -7.54
C THR A 125 -1.67 -16.32 -6.92
N ALA A 126 -2.81 -16.94 -7.22
CA ALA A 126 -3.15 -18.27 -6.71
C ALA A 126 -3.98 -19.05 -7.73
N SER A 127 -3.83 -20.38 -7.72
CA SER A 127 -4.72 -21.30 -8.41
C SER A 127 -5.66 -21.93 -7.39
N LYS A 128 -6.96 -21.66 -7.46
CA LYS A 128 -7.93 -22.18 -6.48
C LYS A 128 -8.53 -23.53 -6.89
N ARG A 129 -8.39 -23.92 -8.15
CA ARG A 129 -8.92 -25.15 -8.72
C ARG A 129 -7.95 -25.73 -9.74
N ALA A 130 -7.97 -27.05 -9.89
CA ALA A 130 -7.23 -27.72 -10.96
C ALA A 130 -7.75 -27.27 -12.34
N PRO A 131 -6.90 -27.31 -13.39
CA PRO A 131 -7.35 -27.11 -14.76
C PRO A 131 -8.48 -28.09 -15.13
N LYS A 132 -9.38 -27.65 -16.02
CA LYS A 132 -10.51 -28.47 -16.47
C LYS A 132 -10.65 -28.38 -17.99
N VAL A 133 -11.00 -29.49 -18.62
CA VAL A 133 -11.37 -29.49 -20.04
C VAL A 133 -12.80 -29.00 -20.17
N VAL A 134 -13.01 -27.98 -20.99
CA VAL A 134 -14.32 -27.38 -21.26
C VAL A 134 -14.55 -27.32 -22.76
N GLU A 135 -15.76 -27.65 -23.19
CA GLU A 135 -16.22 -27.37 -24.54
C GLU A 135 -16.74 -25.93 -24.60
N LEU A 136 -15.97 -25.03 -25.24
CA LEU A 136 -16.35 -23.62 -25.39
C LEU A 136 -17.21 -23.39 -26.65
N TYR A 137 -17.05 -24.24 -27.66
CA TYR A 137 -17.85 -24.28 -28.88
C TYR A 137 -18.16 -25.73 -29.26
N PRO A 138 -19.26 -26.00 -29.99
CA PRO A 138 -19.60 -27.34 -30.44
C PRO A 138 -18.40 -28.07 -31.09
N GLY A 139 -18.00 -29.19 -30.50
CA GLY A 139 -16.89 -30.04 -30.94
C GLY A 139 -15.49 -29.52 -30.64
N LYS A 140 -15.33 -28.39 -29.94
CA LYS A 140 -14.02 -27.80 -29.61
C LYS A 140 -13.82 -27.71 -28.11
N THR A 141 -13.00 -28.62 -27.60
CA THR A 141 -12.58 -28.65 -26.21
C THR A 141 -11.25 -27.93 -26.00
N LEU A 142 -11.09 -27.36 -24.82
CA LEU A 142 -9.89 -26.63 -24.41
C LEU A 142 -9.66 -26.87 -22.93
N GLU A 143 -8.40 -27.05 -22.52
CA GLU A 143 -8.05 -27.04 -21.11
C GLU A 143 -8.05 -25.60 -20.60
N VAL A 144 -8.91 -25.31 -19.63
CA VAL A 144 -9.05 -24.01 -18.99
C VAL A 144 -8.34 -24.03 -17.64
N LYS A 145 -7.42 -23.08 -17.42
CA LYS A 145 -6.75 -22.86 -16.15
C LYS A 145 -7.56 -21.90 -15.28
N ASN A 146 -7.40 -21.99 -13.95
CA ASN A 146 -7.98 -21.02 -13.02
C ASN A 146 -6.88 -20.19 -12.37
N LEU A 147 -6.94 -18.87 -12.56
CA LEU A 147 -5.98 -17.93 -11.99
C LEU A 147 -6.71 -16.84 -11.19
N TRP A 148 -6.28 -16.64 -9.96
CA TRP A 148 -6.70 -15.54 -9.11
C TRP A 148 -5.53 -14.59 -8.91
N ARG A 149 -5.76 -13.29 -9.06
CA ARG A 149 -4.83 -12.22 -8.68
C ARG A 149 -5.47 -11.40 -7.57
N TYR A 150 -4.72 -11.21 -6.49
CA TYR A 150 -5.09 -10.31 -5.40
C TYR A 150 -4.14 -9.13 -5.42
N GLU A 151 -4.67 -7.92 -5.50
CA GLU A 151 -3.89 -6.69 -5.42
C GLU A 151 -4.22 -5.96 -4.14
N TYR A 152 -3.20 -5.50 -3.43
CA TYR A 152 -3.32 -4.84 -2.14
C TYR A 152 -2.98 -3.36 -2.26
N PHE A 153 -3.81 -2.54 -1.63
CA PHE A 153 -3.72 -1.09 -1.69
C PHE A 153 -3.95 -0.48 -0.31
N PHE A 154 -3.33 0.65 -0.05
CA PHE A 154 -3.75 1.57 1.01
C PHE A 154 -4.57 2.70 0.37
N ALA A 155 -5.83 2.86 0.80
CA ALA A 155 -6.76 3.88 0.34
C ALA A 155 -6.90 4.99 1.39
N PHE A 156 -6.80 6.24 0.95
CA PHE A 156 -6.85 7.43 1.82
C PHE A 156 -7.47 8.63 1.10
N GLU A 157 -8.01 9.58 1.86
CA GLU A 157 -8.78 10.73 1.33
C GLU A 157 -8.10 12.09 1.54
N ASN A 158 -7.06 12.14 2.38
CA ASN A 158 -6.46 13.39 2.85
C ASN A 158 -5.22 13.81 2.03
N LEU A 159 -5.31 13.64 0.71
CA LEU A 159 -4.21 13.90 -0.22
C LEU A 159 -3.71 15.35 -0.16
N TYR A 160 -4.65 16.29 -0.08
CA TYR A 160 -4.37 17.72 -0.15
C TYR A 160 -3.80 18.32 1.13
N ASP A 161 -3.69 17.52 2.20
CA ASP A 161 -2.93 17.91 3.38
C ASP A 161 -1.42 17.93 3.08
N PHE A 162 -0.96 17.19 2.07
CA PHE A 162 0.46 17.09 1.71
C PHE A 162 0.87 18.08 0.63
N TYR A 163 -0.05 18.39 -0.30
CA TYR A 163 0.21 19.33 -1.38
C TYR A 163 -1.03 20.09 -1.83
N GLU A 164 -0.80 21.28 -2.38
CA GLU A 164 -1.87 22.15 -2.87
C GLU A 164 -2.64 21.48 -4.01
N ARG A 165 -3.97 21.58 -3.98
CA ARG A 165 -4.81 21.13 -5.09
C ARG A 165 -4.52 21.96 -6.33
N LYS A 166 -3.98 21.29 -7.36
CA LYS A 166 -3.73 21.87 -8.68
C LYS A 166 -4.32 20.94 -9.74
N VAL A 167 -4.80 21.53 -10.82
CA VAL A 167 -5.29 20.81 -12.02
C VAL A 167 -4.10 20.49 -12.94
N ASP A 168 -3.00 20.00 -12.36
CA ASP A 168 -1.76 19.71 -13.06
C ASP A 168 -1.38 18.23 -12.84
N ASP A 169 -0.77 17.63 -13.86
CA ASP A 169 -0.45 16.20 -13.92
C ASP A 169 0.74 15.84 -13.00
N ASP A 170 1.45 16.84 -12.46
CA ASP A 170 2.59 16.69 -11.56
C ASP A 170 2.19 16.64 -10.06
N ALA A 171 0.90 16.49 -9.74
CA ALA A 171 0.45 16.39 -8.36
C ALA A 171 0.93 15.08 -7.68
N GLY A 172 1.69 15.20 -6.59
CA GLY A 172 2.25 14.04 -5.91
C GLY A 172 3.07 14.34 -4.66
N PHE A 173 3.76 13.32 -4.16
CA PHE A 173 4.68 13.45 -3.03
C PHE A 173 6.06 13.83 -3.52
N ASP A 174 6.45 15.09 -3.29
CA ASP A 174 7.76 15.62 -3.63
C ASP A 174 8.69 15.63 -2.42
N ALA A 175 9.95 15.26 -2.65
CA ALA A 175 11.01 15.46 -1.67
C ALA A 175 12.36 15.74 -2.33
N ALA A 176 13.18 16.56 -1.67
CA ALA A 176 14.55 16.84 -2.12
C ALA A 176 15.54 16.59 -0.98
N VAL A 177 16.58 15.81 -1.26
CA VAL A 177 17.58 15.38 -0.26
C VAL A 177 18.95 15.88 -0.67
N VAL A 178 19.62 16.64 0.20
CA VAL A 178 21.03 17.02 -0.01
C VAL A 178 21.90 15.80 0.26
N ILE A 179 22.63 15.34 -0.76
CA ILE A 179 23.38 14.09 -0.71
C ILE A 179 24.61 14.17 -1.61
N LYS A 180 25.68 13.44 -1.27
CA LYS A 180 26.88 13.38 -2.10
C LYS A 180 26.59 12.66 -3.41
N ALA A 181 27.23 13.08 -4.50
CA ALA A 181 27.04 12.50 -5.83
C ALA A 181 27.31 10.99 -5.86
N GLU A 182 28.35 10.53 -5.15
CA GLU A 182 28.69 9.10 -5.05
C GLU A 182 27.57 8.30 -4.36
N GLU A 183 27.03 8.80 -3.24
CA GLU A 183 25.94 8.15 -2.50
C GLU A 183 24.64 8.15 -3.34
N ALA A 184 24.35 9.25 -4.05
CA ALA A 184 23.23 9.31 -4.99
C ALA A 184 23.37 8.28 -6.11
N GLY A 185 24.57 8.12 -6.70
CA GLY A 185 24.85 7.13 -7.73
C GLY A 185 24.53 5.71 -7.27
N LEU A 186 24.98 5.34 -6.07
CA LEU A 186 24.70 4.04 -5.48
C LEU A 186 23.20 3.80 -5.23
N LEU A 187 22.45 4.83 -4.82
CA LEU A 187 20.99 4.72 -4.63
C LEU A 187 20.25 4.51 -5.95
N LEU A 188 20.63 5.27 -6.98
CA LEU A 188 19.99 5.26 -8.30
C LEU A 188 20.27 3.96 -9.07
N GLU A 189 21.54 3.56 -9.19
CA GLU A 189 21.96 2.36 -9.92
C GLU A 189 21.41 1.08 -9.29
N GLY A 190 21.46 1.01 -7.95
CA GLY A 190 20.95 -0.14 -7.21
C GLY A 190 19.42 -0.17 -7.07
N LYS A 191 18.70 0.83 -7.60
CA LYS A 191 17.25 1.03 -7.37
C LYS A 191 16.88 0.84 -5.90
N ARG A 192 17.63 1.49 -5.00
CA ARG A 192 17.53 1.25 -3.54
C ARG A 192 16.55 2.16 -2.82
N ILE A 193 16.00 3.16 -3.51
CA ILE A 193 15.02 4.05 -2.90
C ILE A 193 13.69 3.32 -2.78
N ARG A 194 13.12 3.34 -1.57
CA ARG A 194 11.80 2.79 -1.25
C ARG A 194 10.96 3.84 -0.53
N MET A 195 9.66 3.58 -0.51
CA MET A 195 8.66 4.46 0.08
C MET A 195 7.86 3.71 1.14
N LEU A 196 7.63 4.37 2.27
CA LEU A 196 6.84 3.88 3.39
C LEU A 196 5.67 4.84 3.62
N ALA A 197 4.46 4.32 3.69
CA ALA A 197 3.26 5.08 4.02
C ALA A 197 2.90 4.83 5.49
N LEU A 198 2.95 5.88 6.30
CA LEU A 198 2.51 5.84 7.68
C LEU A 198 1.07 6.31 7.76
N CYS A 199 0.21 5.56 8.44
CA CYS A 199 -1.22 5.79 8.40
C CYS A 199 -1.93 5.37 9.70
N ARG A 200 -3.16 5.86 9.86
CA ARG A 200 -4.15 5.31 10.79
C ARG A 200 -5.29 4.71 9.99
N LEU A 201 -5.70 3.50 10.33
CA LEU A 201 -6.83 2.86 9.66
C LEU A 201 -8.15 3.42 10.21
N LYS A 202 -9.15 3.52 9.34
CA LYS A 202 -10.49 4.03 9.69
C LYS A 202 -11.58 3.13 9.14
N PRO A 203 -12.76 3.05 9.79
CA PRO A 203 -13.90 2.33 9.23
C PRO A 203 -14.30 2.82 7.83
N PRO A 204 -14.66 1.91 6.89
CA PRO A 204 -14.54 0.46 6.97
C PRO A 204 -13.08 0.07 6.72
N TYR A 205 -12.37 -0.37 7.76
CA TYR A 205 -10.90 -0.58 7.80
C TYR A 205 -10.32 -1.35 6.61
N HIS A 206 -11.16 -2.12 5.93
CA HIS A 206 -10.89 -2.65 4.62
C HIS A 206 -12.13 -2.62 3.73
N THR A 207 -11.92 -2.65 2.41
CA THR A 207 -12.94 -2.89 1.40
C THR A 207 -12.35 -3.71 0.24
N GLU A 208 -13.20 -4.34 -0.56
CA GLU A 208 -12.78 -5.16 -1.68
C GLU A 208 -13.67 -5.01 -2.91
N SER A 209 -13.06 -5.17 -4.08
CA SER A 209 -13.76 -5.33 -5.35
C SER A 209 -13.34 -6.62 -6.03
N ASN A 210 -14.18 -7.08 -6.96
CA ASN A 210 -13.96 -8.32 -7.67
C ASN A 210 -14.36 -8.19 -9.14
N THR A 211 -13.47 -8.59 -10.05
CA THR A 211 -13.76 -8.70 -11.48
C THR A 211 -13.42 -10.11 -11.94
N PHE A 212 -14.30 -10.70 -12.75
CA PHE A 212 -14.13 -12.04 -13.30
C PHE A 212 -14.16 -11.99 -14.82
N TRP A 213 -13.16 -12.61 -15.45
CA TRP A 213 -13.11 -12.86 -16.88
C TRP A 213 -13.17 -14.35 -17.13
N LYS A 214 -14.12 -14.74 -17.97
CA LYS A 214 -14.29 -16.13 -18.38
C LYS A 214 -13.30 -16.46 -19.47
N ALA A 215 -12.79 -17.69 -19.43
CA ALA A 215 -11.89 -18.19 -20.46
C ALA A 215 -12.47 -18.05 -21.87
N THR A 216 -11.60 -17.72 -22.82
CA THR A 216 -11.89 -17.72 -24.25
C THR A 216 -10.99 -18.72 -24.96
N PHE A 217 -11.20 -18.92 -26.26
CA PHE A 217 -10.30 -19.79 -27.04
C PHE A 217 -8.89 -19.20 -27.16
N ALA A 218 -8.78 -17.87 -27.30
CA ALA A 218 -7.48 -17.18 -27.38
C ALA A 218 -6.78 -17.13 -26.01
N GLU A 219 -7.55 -17.03 -24.93
CA GLU A 219 -7.05 -16.99 -23.56
C GLU A 219 -7.77 -18.03 -22.68
N PRO A 220 -7.24 -19.26 -22.58
CA PRO A 220 -7.87 -20.38 -21.87
C PRO A 220 -7.76 -20.27 -20.35
N VAL A 221 -8.10 -19.11 -19.78
CA VAL A 221 -7.95 -18.83 -18.35
C VAL A 221 -9.24 -18.23 -17.80
N ASP A 222 -9.83 -18.91 -16.81
CA ASP A 222 -10.82 -18.30 -15.92
C ASP A 222 -10.03 -17.43 -14.92
N TYR A 223 -10.07 -16.12 -15.14
CA TYR A 223 -9.28 -15.14 -14.39
C TYR A 223 -10.15 -14.35 -13.41
N THR A 224 -9.72 -14.26 -12.16
CA THR A 224 -10.38 -13.48 -11.11
C THR A 224 -9.41 -12.45 -10.55
N LEU A 225 -9.73 -11.17 -10.67
CA LEU A 225 -9.01 -10.08 -10.01
C LEU A 225 -9.78 -9.64 -8.77
N ARG A 226 -9.13 -9.67 -7.61
CA ARG A 226 -9.64 -9.03 -6.40
C ARG A 226 -8.73 -7.88 -6.02
N LYS A 227 -9.30 -6.68 -5.91
CA LYS A 227 -8.60 -5.53 -5.33
C LYS A 227 -9.00 -5.42 -3.86
N ARG A 228 -8.01 -5.24 -3.00
CA ARG A 228 -8.13 -5.27 -1.55
C ARG A 228 -7.54 -3.99 -0.99
N TYR A 229 -8.37 -3.21 -0.35
CA TYR A 229 -8.02 -1.89 0.14
C TYR A 229 -8.01 -1.91 1.65
N LEU A 230 -6.93 -1.49 2.27
CA LEU A 230 -6.93 -1.00 3.63
C LEU A 230 -7.31 0.49 3.60
N VAL A 231 -8.25 0.91 4.44
CA VAL A 231 -8.82 2.26 4.38
C VAL A 231 -8.36 3.07 5.59
N GLY A 232 -7.89 4.29 5.37
CA GLY A 232 -7.34 5.11 6.44
C GLY A 232 -7.09 6.56 6.09
N GLU A 233 -6.27 7.17 6.94
CA GLU A 233 -5.72 8.51 6.82
C GLU A 233 -4.19 8.40 6.73
N LEU A 234 -3.59 9.08 5.76
CA LEU A 234 -2.15 9.13 5.58
C LEU A 234 -1.57 10.19 6.51
N LEU A 235 -0.57 9.82 7.31
CA LEU A 235 0.12 10.70 8.26
C LEU A 235 1.42 11.24 7.69
N GLU A 236 2.28 10.36 7.19
CA GLU A 236 3.58 10.70 6.62
C GLU A 236 3.95 9.74 5.50
N VAL A 237 4.77 10.22 4.57
CA VAL A 237 5.44 9.41 3.54
C VAL A 237 6.94 9.49 3.77
N TRP A 238 7.60 8.35 3.92
CA TRP A 238 9.06 8.31 4.11
C TRP A 238 9.73 7.71 2.90
N PHE A 239 10.75 8.40 2.39
CA PHE A 239 11.68 7.81 1.44
C PHE A 239 12.91 7.31 2.18
N TYR A 240 13.33 6.07 1.89
CA TYR A 240 14.43 5.42 2.59
C TYR A 240 15.30 4.58 1.66
N ASP A 241 16.54 4.32 2.08
CA ASP A 241 17.45 3.38 1.41
C ASP A 241 17.14 1.95 1.89
N SER A 242 16.72 1.08 0.98
CA SER A 242 16.37 -0.31 1.27
C SER A 242 17.54 -1.15 1.74
N ALA A 243 18.78 -0.78 1.42
CA ALA A 243 19.96 -1.55 1.84
C ALA A 243 20.36 -1.25 3.28
N SER A 244 20.25 0.01 3.71
CA SER A 244 20.69 0.45 5.04
C SER A 244 19.54 0.67 6.04
N GLY A 245 18.30 0.81 5.55
CA GLY A 245 17.16 1.23 6.36
C GLY A 245 17.22 2.70 6.80
N LYS A 246 18.15 3.49 6.27
CA LYS A 246 18.28 4.91 6.55
C LYS A 246 17.15 5.68 5.89
N VAL A 247 16.43 6.47 6.67
CA VAL A 247 15.43 7.41 6.16
C VAL A 247 16.17 8.57 5.49
N LEU A 248 15.89 8.78 4.21
CA LEU A 248 16.48 9.85 3.42
C LEU A 248 15.75 11.18 3.65
N THR A 249 14.41 11.11 3.68
CA THR A 249 13.54 12.27 3.89
C THR A 249 12.11 11.83 4.19
N LYS A 250 11.30 12.77 4.70
CA LYS A 250 9.91 12.57 5.09
C LYS A 250 9.07 13.68 4.48
N VAL A 251 7.96 13.32 3.86
CA VAL A 251 6.91 14.22 3.43
C VAL A 251 5.81 14.17 4.49
N ARG A 252 5.47 15.33 5.04
CA ARG A 252 4.47 15.50 6.10
C ARG A 252 3.33 16.37 5.59
N GLN A 253 2.21 16.32 6.31
CA GLN A 253 1.11 17.26 6.15
C GLN A 253 1.62 18.70 6.37
N ARG A 254 1.03 19.67 5.66
CA ARG A 254 1.39 21.10 5.66
C ARG A 254 0.82 21.88 6.85
#